data_AF-A0A1Q5RE06-F1
#
_entry.id   AF-A0A1Q5RE06-F1
#
_cell.length_a   1.000
_cell.length_b   1.000
_cell.length_c   1.000
_cell.angle_alpha   90.00
_cell.angle_beta   90.00
_cell.angle_gamma   90.00
#
_symmetry.space_group_name_H-M   'P 1'
#
loop_
_entity.id
_entity.type
_entity.pdbx_description
1 polymer ?
#
loop_
_entity_poly.entity_id
_entity_poly.type
_entity_poly.pdbx_seq_one_letter_code
_entity_poly.pdbx_strand_id
1 'polypeptide(L)' 'LYAQRHLVECCFSKLKQFRRVATRFEKTARNYRAVVTLAAIVLWMR' A
#
# COMPACT_ATOMS: atom_id res chain seq x y z
N LEU A 1 15.98 -10.39 -14.34
CA LEU A 1 15.00 -10.93 -13.35
C LEU A 1 14.87 -10.08 -12.07
N TYR A 2 15.92 -9.41 -11.59
CA TYR A 2 15.88 -8.64 -10.33
C TYR A 2 15.24 -7.24 -10.42
N ALA A 3 15.28 -6.60 -11.59
CA ALA A 3 14.80 -5.23 -11.79
C ALA A 3 13.28 -5.06 -11.50
N GLN A 4 12.47 -6.08 -11.81
CA GLN A 4 11.03 -6.03 -11.52
C GLN A 4 10.72 -6.14 -10.01
N ARG A 5 11.55 -6.85 -9.23
CA ARG A 5 11.38 -6.92 -7.77
C ARG A 5 11.59 -5.57 -7.13
N HIS A 6 12.57 -4.81 -7.59
CA HIS A 6 12.84 -3.47 -7.08
C HIS A 6 11.63 -2.54 -7.22
N LEU A 7 10.92 -2.57 -8.36
CA LEU A 7 9.69 -1.78 -8.56
C LEU A 7 8.58 -2.18 -7.59
N VAL A 8 8.41 -3.48 -7.37
CA VAL A 8 7.43 -4.02 -6.42
C VAL A 8 7.79 -3.60 -4.98
N GLU A 9 9.05 -3.73 -4.59
CA GLU A 9 9.53 -3.31 -3.26
C GLU A 9 9.38 -1.81 -3.02
N CYS A 10 9.67 -0.99 -4.03
CA CYS A 10 9.43 0.45 -3.99
C CYS A 10 7.94 0.78 -3.81
N CYS A 11 7.05 0.05 -4.50
CA CYS A 11 5.61 0.20 -4.35
C CYS A 11 5.15 -0.14 -2.93
N PHE A 12 5.64 -1.26 -2.37
CA PHE A 12 5.34 -1.65 -0.98
C PHE A 12 5.92 -0.71 0.07
N SER A 13 7.12 -0.14 -0.17
CA SER A 13 7.70 0.87 0.72
C SER A 13 6.87 2.15 0.76
N LYS A 14 6.37 2.62 -0.39
CA LYS A 14 5.45 3.77 -0.45
C LYS A 14 4.09 3.44 0.18
N LEU A 15 3.55 2.23 -0.01
CA LEU A 15 2.33 1.76 0.67
C LEU A 15 2.47 1.73 2.20
N LYS A 16 3.65 1.34 2.72
CA LYS A 16 3.95 1.38 4.16
C LYS A 16 4.10 2.79 4.73
N GLN A 17 4.33 3.80 3.89
CA GLN A 17 4.39 5.19 4.32
C GLN A 17 3.02 5.70 4.82
N PHE A 18 1.92 5.09 4.35
CA PHE A 18 0.60 5.32 4.89
C PHE A 18 0.48 4.63 6.25
N ARG A 19 0.61 5.41 7.33
CA ARG A 19 0.53 4.93 8.73
C ARG A 19 -0.65 3.99 8.96
N ARG A 20 -1.81 4.30 8.37
CA ARG A 20 -3.05 3.52 8.48
C ARG A 20 -2.97 2.13 7.83
N VAL A 21 -2.21 1.98 6.73
CA VAL A 21 -1.94 0.69 6.09
C VAL A 21 -0.92 -0.11 6.90
N ALA A 22 0.12 0.57 7.42
CA ALA A 22 1.21 -0.06 8.16
C ALA A 22 0.79 -0.62 9.52
N THR A 23 -0.01 0.11 10.28
CA THR A 23 -0.40 -0.32 11.63
C THR A 23 -1.60 -1.26 11.66
N ARG A 24 -2.26 -1.54 10.52
CA ARG A 24 -3.37 -2.52 10.44
C ARG A 24 -4.45 -2.33 11.52
N PHE A 25 -4.75 -1.09 11.92
CA PHE A 25 -5.77 -0.82 12.95
C PHE A 25 -7.20 -1.18 12.51
N GLU A 26 -7.40 -1.46 11.22
CA GLU A 26 -8.71 -1.78 10.66
C GLU A 26 -9.17 -3.18 11.12
N LYS A 27 -10.16 -3.20 12.02
CA LYS A 27 -10.75 -4.41 12.63
C LYS A 27 -11.42 -5.35 11.60
N THR A 28 -11.83 -4.80 10.45
CA THR A 28 -12.53 -5.54 9.40
C THR A 28 -11.71 -5.59 8.12
N ALA A 29 -11.57 -6.78 7.53
CA ALA A 29 -10.82 -7.00 6.29
C ALA A 29 -11.32 -6.13 5.11
N ARG A 30 -12.62 -5.82 5.08
CA ARG A 30 -13.24 -4.93 4.09
C ARG A 30 -12.69 -3.49 4.20
N ASN A 31 -12.56 -2.96 5.42
CA ASN A 31 -12.06 -1.62 5.63
C ASN A 31 -10.55 -1.54 5.34
N TYR A 32 -9.81 -2.58 5.73
CA TYR A 32 -8.40 -2.70 5.36
C TYR A 32 -8.19 -2.70 3.84
N ARG A 33 -9.00 -3.47 3.09
CA ARG A 33 -8.97 -3.45 1.62
C ARG A 33 -9.26 -2.07 1.06
N ALA A 34 -10.30 -1.38 1.55
CA ALA A 34 -10.63 -0.04 1.09
C ALA A 34 -9.48 0.96 1.29
N VAL A 35 -8.81 0.91 2.45
CA VAL A 35 -7.65 1.77 2.76
C VAL A 35 -6.46 1.45 1.85
N VAL A 36 -6.19 0.16 1.58
CA VAL A 36 -5.12 -0.25 0.65
C VAL A 36 -5.43 0.19 -0.77
N THR A 37 -6.68 0.06 -1.23
CA THR A 37 -7.12 0.51 -2.56
C THR A 37 -6.99 2.02 -2.71
N LEU A 38 -7.42 2.79 -1.70
CA LEU A 38 -7.23 4.24 -1.65
C LEU A 38 -5.75 4.63 -1.71
N ALA A 39 -4.90 3.98 -0.90
CA ALA A 39 -3.47 4.25 -0.90
C ALA A 39 -2.82 3.93 -2.26
N ALA A 40 -3.24 2.86 -2.93
CA ALA A 40 -2.78 2.51 -4.27
C ALA A 40 -3.25 3.52 -5.34
N ILE A 41 -4.48 4.02 -5.25
CA ILE A 41 -5.01 5.05 -6.16
C ILE A 41 -4.25 6.37 -5.97
N VAL A 42 -3.99 6.78 -4.74
CA VAL A 42 -3.19 7.99 -4.43
C VAL A 42 -1.76 7.83 -4.93
N LEU A 43 -1.17 6.63 -4.80
CA LEU A 43 0.14 6.32 -5.34
C LEU A 43 0.18 6.43 -6.88
N TRP A 44 -0.91 6.05 -7.54
CA TRP A 44 -1.03 6.05 -9.01
C TRP A 44 -1.28 7.46 -9.57
N MET A 45 -2.01 8.31 -8.83
CA MET A 45 -2.24 9.71 -9.22
C MET A 45 -1.05 10.64 -8.97
N ARG A 46 0.03 10.14 -8.37
CA ARG A 46 1.24 10.91 -8.03
C ARG A 46 2.39 10.62 -8.99
#